data_AF-A0A166XXQ2-F1
#
_entry.id   AF-A0A166XXQ2-F1
#
_cell.length_a   1.000
_cell.length_b   1.000
_cell.length_c   1.000
_cell.angle_alpha   90.00
_cell.angle_beta   90.00
_cell.angle_gamma   90.00
#
_symmetry.space_group_name_H-M   'P 1'
#
loop_
_entity.id
_entity.type
_entity.pdbx_description
1 polymer ?
#
loop_
_entity_poly.entity_id
_entity_poly.type
_entity_poly.pdbx_seq_one_letter_code
_entity_poly.pdbx_strand_id
1 'polypeptide(L)'
;MGIVNYQGYIDQIDNSDPVVSEINWFIREIYLPAHKRADKSSKATRTLAVLFSIWAFTLLGFFAIAELSPHLKIFTQNQLWDGYDFNWIVLAALPSLMLATFVSFRVYPFKRADNTFVESDEFTWRKRQSLALASFNLIFVVALTCAFTKPLICLLGISCVAGFLLTYMSNRLFGFTASSIRNQTMVHHLRRLKREYEIARHDAGAFEVDRIQAETFKRLFSMVENMIDRRDREILGDHYKVHNSAFDLVKGLKK
;
A
#
# COMPACT_ATOMS: atom_id res chain seq x y z
N MET A 1 22.85 -12.71 -49.57
CA MET A 1 21.79 -12.14 -48.72
C MET A 1 22.29 -12.18 -47.29
N GLY A 2 22.75 -11.05 -46.76
CA GLY A 2 23.25 -10.97 -45.38
C GLY A 2 22.07 -11.02 -44.41
N ILE A 3 22.18 -11.85 -43.38
CA ILE A 3 21.22 -11.91 -42.28
C ILE A 3 21.40 -10.62 -41.48
N VAL A 4 20.47 -9.68 -41.64
CA VAL A 4 20.39 -8.49 -40.79
C VAL A 4 19.79 -8.94 -39.46
N ASN A 5 20.66 -9.11 -38.47
CA ASN A 5 20.23 -9.27 -37.08
C ASN A 5 19.65 -7.92 -36.61
N TYR A 6 18.32 -7.80 -36.60
CA TYR A 6 17.64 -6.69 -35.94
C TYR A 6 17.91 -6.78 -34.43
N GLN A 7 18.98 -6.17 -33.95
CA GLN A 7 19.11 -5.82 -32.54
C GLN A 7 18.06 -4.74 -32.27
N GLY A 8 17.00 -5.10 -31.55
CA GLY A 8 15.88 -4.22 -31.20
C GLY A 8 16.22 -3.13 -30.19
N TYR A 9 17.39 -2.51 -30.31
CA TYR A 9 17.84 -1.39 -29.50
C TYR A 9 18.20 -0.23 -30.45
N ILE A 10 17.21 0.64 -30.68
CA ILE A 10 17.39 1.92 -31.36
C ILE A 10 18.05 2.86 -30.35
N ASP A 11 19.02 3.67 -30.79
CA ASP A 11 19.65 4.68 -29.94
C ASP A 11 18.58 5.58 -29.31
N GLN A 12 18.62 5.71 -27.98
CA GLN A 12 17.65 6.51 -27.24
C GLN A 12 17.75 7.96 -27.72
N ILE A 13 16.65 8.48 -28.26
CA ILE A 13 16.55 9.85 -28.72
C ILE A 13 16.65 10.79 -27.51
N ASP A 14 17.45 11.85 -27.67
CA ASP A 14 17.67 12.88 -26.67
C ASP A 14 16.35 13.60 -26.31
N ASN A 15 16.29 14.23 -25.14
CA ASN A 15 15.08 14.93 -24.64
C ASN A 15 14.70 16.17 -25.47
N SER A 16 15.34 16.40 -26.62
CA SER A 16 15.09 17.51 -27.54
C SER A 16 13.92 17.25 -28.50
N ASP A 17 13.48 16.00 -28.68
CA ASP A 17 12.28 15.69 -29.46
C ASP A 17 11.01 16.09 -28.67
N PRO A 18 10.08 16.87 -29.26
CA PRO A 18 8.90 17.39 -28.55
C PRO A 18 7.93 16.28 -28.10
N VAL A 19 7.82 15.17 -28.82
CA VAL A 19 6.96 14.04 -28.43
C VAL A 19 7.59 13.27 -27.28
N VAL A 20 8.89 12.99 -27.38
CA VAL A 20 9.62 12.25 -26.33
C VAL A 20 9.69 13.07 -25.04
N SER A 21 9.92 14.38 -25.15
CA SER A 21 9.96 15.29 -24.00
C SER A 21 8.62 15.38 -23.28
N GLU A 22 7.51 15.52 -24.03
CA GLU A 22 6.17 15.57 -23.48
C GLU A 22 5.78 14.25 -22.79
N ILE A 23 6.04 13.10 -23.43
CA ILE A 23 5.77 11.79 -22.82
C ILE A 23 6.61 11.61 -21.54
N ASN A 24 7.89 12.00 -21.57
CA ASN A 24 8.76 11.94 -20.40
C ASN A 24 8.26 12.86 -19.28
N TRP A 25 7.74 14.05 -19.61
CA TRP A 25 7.14 14.97 -18.65
C TRP A 25 5.93 14.34 -17.95
N PHE A 26 4.96 13.77 -18.70
CA PHE A 26 3.83 13.06 -18.11
C PHE A 26 4.27 11.90 -17.20
N ILE A 27 5.28 11.12 -17.61
CA ILE A 27 5.81 10.03 -16.78
C ILE A 27 6.43 10.59 -15.50
N ARG A 28 7.35 11.56 -15.61
CA ARG A 28 8.21 11.99 -14.49
C ARG A 28 7.50 12.94 -13.53
N GLU A 29 6.68 13.85 -14.02
CA GLU A 29 6.06 14.89 -13.21
C GLU A 29 4.67 14.49 -12.70
N ILE A 30 3.90 13.73 -13.49
CA ILE A 30 2.51 13.43 -13.16
C ILE A 30 2.36 12.00 -12.60
N TYR A 31 2.58 11.00 -13.44
CA TYR A 31 2.10 9.64 -13.12
C TYR A 31 3.04 8.87 -12.20
N LEU A 32 4.37 8.98 -12.35
CA LEU A 32 5.32 8.28 -11.49
C LEU A 32 5.31 8.79 -10.05
N PRO A 33 5.30 10.11 -9.77
CA PRO A 33 5.18 10.63 -8.40
C PRO A 33 3.83 10.29 -7.78
N ALA A 34 2.74 10.40 -8.55
CA ALA A 34 1.40 10.02 -8.08
C ALA A 34 1.30 8.52 -7.76
N HIS A 35 1.87 7.65 -8.59
CA HIS A 35 2.01 6.22 -8.30
C HIS A 35 2.80 6.00 -7.02
N LYS A 36 4.01 6.56 -6.90
CA LYS A 36 4.87 6.41 -5.70
C LYS A 36 4.12 6.85 -4.43
N ARG A 37 3.39 7.97 -4.47
CA ARG A 37 2.61 8.47 -3.32
C ARG A 37 1.45 7.53 -2.96
N ALA A 38 0.65 7.13 -3.94
CA ALA A 38 -0.50 6.24 -3.72
C ALA A 38 -0.08 4.84 -3.25
N ASP A 39 1.00 4.29 -3.82
CA ASP A 39 1.56 3.00 -3.43
C ASP A 39 2.07 3.01 -1.98
N LYS A 40 2.78 4.08 -1.58
CA LYS A 40 3.23 4.27 -0.18
C LYS A 40 2.05 4.27 0.80
N SER A 41 1.00 5.04 0.52
CA SER A 41 -0.20 5.11 1.38
C SER A 41 -0.98 3.79 1.39
N SER A 42 -1.11 3.13 0.24
CA SER A 42 -1.76 1.82 0.11
C SER A 42 -1.04 0.75 0.96
N LYS A 43 0.30 0.68 0.86
CA LYS A 43 1.09 -0.25 1.67
C LYS A 43 0.98 0.07 3.16
N ALA A 44 1.09 1.34 3.55
CA ALA A 44 0.98 1.75 4.95
C ALA A 44 -0.36 1.38 5.57
N THR A 45 -1.47 1.71 4.90
CA THR A 45 -2.83 1.42 5.38
C THR A 45 -3.11 -0.08 5.46
N ARG A 46 -2.66 -0.87 4.47
CA ARG A 46 -2.77 -2.34 4.51
C ARG A 46 -1.96 -2.95 5.64
N THR A 47 -0.72 -2.51 5.85
CA THR A 47 0.12 -3.02 6.93
C THR A 47 -0.47 -2.68 8.30
N LEU A 48 -0.96 -1.45 8.49
CA LEU A 48 -1.66 -1.06 9.71
C LEU A 48 -2.93 -1.88 9.93
N ALA A 49 -3.74 -2.11 8.89
CA ALA A 49 -4.93 -2.97 8.99
C ALA A 49 -4.56 -4.38 9.47
N VAL A 50 -3.52 -4.99 8.92
CA VAL A 50 -3.04 -6.32 9.34
C VAL A 50 -2.57 -6.30 10.80
N LEU A 51 -1.81 -5.29 11.23
CA LEU A 51 -1.39 -5.15 12.62
C LEU A 51 -2.57 -5.01 13.57
N PHE A 52 -3.56 -4.17 13.23
CA PHE A 52 -4.79 -4.04 13.99
C PHE A 52 -5.56 -5.37 14.06
N SER A 53 -5.64 -6.14 12.97
CA SER A 53 -6.27 -7.46 13.00
C SER A 53 -5.54 -8.42 13.94
N ILE A 54 -4.21 -8.52 13.85
CA ILE A 54 -3.41 -9.41 14.72
C ILE A 54 -3.66 -9.09 16.19
N TRP A 55 -3.59 -7.80 16.55
CA TRP A 55 -3.81 -7.37 17.92
C TRP A 55 -5.27 -7.54 18.36
N ALA A 56 -6.25 -7.24 17.51
CA ALA A 56 -7.66 -7.48 17.81
C ALA A 56 -7.93 -8.96 18.10
N PHE A 57 -7.47 -9.87 17.24
CA PHE A 57 -7.65 -11.31 17.43
C PHE A 57 -6.99 -11.81 18.71
N THR A 58 -5.80 -11.31 19.03
CA THR A 58 -5.06 -11.73 20.23
C THR A 58 -5.75 -11.24 21.51
N LEU A 59 -6.09 -9.95 21.57
CA LEU A 59 -6.66 -9.32 22.77
C LEU A 59 -8.10 -9.78 23.01
N LEU A 60 -8.93 -9.80 21.96
CA LEU A 60 -10.30 -10.31 22.06
C LEU A 60 -10.32 -11.83 22.24
N GLY A 61 -9.30 -12.54 21.77
CA GLY A 61 -9.09 -13.96 22.05
C GLY A 61 -8.91 -14.21 23.55
N PHE A 62 -8.02 -13.47 24.22
CA PHE A 62 -7.88 -13.55 25.68
C PHE A 62 -9.19 -13.24 26.41
N PHE A 63 -9.89 -12.18 25.97
CA PHE A 63 -11.17 -11.83 26.56
C PHE A 63 -12.22 -12.95 26.37
N ALA A 64 -12.33 -13.51 25.16
CA ALA A 64 -13.27 -14.57 24.84
C ALA A 64 -12.99 -15.84 25.66
N ILE A 65 -11.73 -16.26 25.79
CA ILE A 65 -11.38 -17.44 26.61
C ILE A 65 -11.71 -17.18 28.08
N ALA A 66 -11.52 -15.95 28.58
CA ALA A 66 -11.83 -15.61 29.97
C ALA A 66 -13.33 -15.69 30.27
N GLU A 67 -14.18 -15.32 29.31
CA GLU A 67 -15.65 -15.41 29.44
C GLU A 67 -16.16 -16.83 29.22
N LEU A 68 -15.64 -17.54 28.21
CA LEU A 68 -16.11 -18.89 27.84
C LEU A 68 -15.59 -19.97 28.79
N SER A 69 -14.43 -19.76 29.41
CA SER A 69 -13.84 -20.69 30.36
C SER A 69 -13.34 -19.96 31.62
N PRO A 70 -14.27 -19.55 32.51
CA PRO A 70 -13.94 -18.78 33.71
C PRO A 70 -12.94 -19.49 34.64
N HIS A 71 -12.91 -20.83 34.60
CA HIS A 71 -12.01 -21.66 35.40
C HIS A 71 -10.52 -21.41 35.10
N LEU A 72 -10.18 -20.91 33.90
CA LEU A 72 -8.80 -20.62 33.52
C LEU A 72 -8.23 -19.35 34.17
N LYS A 73 -9.09 -18.54 34.83
CA LYS A 73 -8.68 -17.37 35.63
C LYS A 73 -7.63 -16.49 34.93
N ILE A 74 -7.90 -16.11 33.68
CA ILE A 74 -6.92 -15.47 32.78
C ILE A 74 -6.35 -14.16 33.33
N PHE A 75 -7.16 -13.36 34.00
CA PHE A 75 -6.78 -12.02 34.48
C PHE A 75 -6.46 -11.99 35.98
N THR A 76 -5.83 -13.04 36.52
CA THR A 76 -5.41 -13.07 37.93
C THR A 76 -4.22 -12.18 38.23
N GLN A 77 -3.30 -12.05 37.28
CA GLN A 77 -2.10 -11.25 37.41
C GLN A 77 -2.10 -10.10 36.40
N ASN A 78 -1.83 -8.90 36.90
CA ASN A 78 -1.83 -7.68 36.09
C ASN A 78 -0.48 -7.43 35.38
N GLN A 79 0.57 -8.14 35.78
CA GLN A 79 1.94 -7.97 35.27
C GLN A 79 2.49 -9.32 34.79
N LEU A 80 3.49 -9.27 33.92
CA LEU A 80 4.19 -10.45 33.43
C LEU A 80 4.89 -11.19 34.58
N TRP A 81 5.45 -10.44 35.52
CA TRP A 81 6.11 -10.96 36.70
C TRP A 81 5.83 -10.01 37.87
N ASP A 82 5.29 -10.55 38.96
CA ASP A 82 4.98 -9.79 40.18
C ASP A 82 6.07 -9.91 41.27
N GLY A 83 7.20 -10.56 40.94
CA GLY A 83 8.27 -10.88 41.87
C GLY A 83 8.21 -12.32 42.41
N TYR A 84 7.03 -12.94 42.41
CA TYR A 84 6.80 -14.28 42.96
C TYR A 84 6.40 -15.29 41.89
N ASP A 85 5.51 -14.91 40.99
CA ASP A 85 4.94 -15.77 39.96
C ASP A 85 4.98 -15.10 38.57
N PHE A 86 5.08 -15.93 37.54
CA PHE A 86 5.14 -15.50 36.14
C PHE A 86 3.79 -15.73 35.45
N ASN A 87 3.30 -14.72 34.73
CA ASN A 87 2.07 -14.80 33.98
C ASN A 87 2.30 -15.52 32.64
N TRP A 88 2.22 -16.85 32.67
CA TRP A 88 2.37 -17.70 31.48
C TRP A 88 1.32 -17.44 30.39
N ILE A 89 0.18 -16.85 30.73
CA ILE A 89 -0.90 -16.58 29.78
C ILE A 89 -0.51 -15.45 28.83
N VAL A 90 0.22 -14.44 29.32
CA VAL A 90 0.79 -13.39 28.48
C VAL A 90 1.77 -13.97 27.45
N LEU A 91 2.47 -15.05 27.80
CA LEU A 91 3.40 -15.73 26.89
C LEU A 91 2.69 -16.37 25.69
N ALA A 92 1.39 -16.69 25.79
CA ALA A 92 0.59 -17.14 24.67
C ALA A 92 0.38 -16.04 23.59
N ALA A 93 0.64 -14.76 23.92
CA ALA A 93 0.61 -13.65 22.95
C ALA A 93 1.88 -13.57 22.10
N LEU A 94 2.94 -14.30 22.46
CA LEU A 94 4.27 -14.20 21.84
C LEU A 94 4.27 -14.54 20.34
N PRO A 95 3.55 -15.58 19.85
CA PRO A 95 3.41 -15.83 18.42
C PRO A 95 2.81 -14.63 17.66
N SER A 96 1.77 -14.00 18.23
CA SER A 96 1.16 -12.80 17.65
C SER A 96 2.12 -11.61 17.64
N LEU A 97 2.91 -11.44 18.71
CA LEU A 97 3.94 -10.41 18.77
C LEU A 97 5.03 -10.63 17.70
N MET A 98 5.50 -11.87 17.53
CA MET A 98 6.46 -12.21 16.47
C MET A 98 5.87 -11.92 15.09
N LEU A 99 4.63 -12.32 14.84
CA LEU A 99 3.97 -12.03 13.58
C LEU A 99 3.83 -10.52 13.35
N ALA A 100 3.41 -9.76 14.36
CA ALA A 100 3.28 -8.31 14.29
C ALA A 100 4.63 -7.62 14.03
N THR A 101 5.73 -8.07 14.65
CA THR A 101 7.07 -7.53 14.37
C THR A 101 7.52 -7.86 12.95
N PHE A 102 7.37 -9.11 12.49
CA PHE A 102 7.67 -9.46 11.10
C PHE A 102 6.88 -8.61 10.10
N VAL A 103 5.59 -8.36 10.35
CA VAL A 103 4.75 -7.48 9.52
C VAL A 103 5.27 -6.04 9.51
N SER A 104 5.69 -5.51 10.66
CA SER A 104 6.26 -4.16 10.77
C SER A 104 7.58 -3.99 10.00
N PHE A 105 8.37 -5.06 9.87
CA PHE A 105 9.65 -5.04 9.14
C PHE A 105 9.56 -5.58 7.70
N ARG A 106 8.43 -6.16 7.28
CA ARG A 106 8.20 -6.73 5.93
C ARG A 106 8.46 -5.74 4.78
N VAL A 107 8.48 -4.43 5.08
CA VAL A 107 8.69 -3.37 4.08
C VAL A 107 10.18 -3.15 3.75
N TYR A 108 11.11 -3.78 4.46
CA TYR A 108 12.54 -3.74 4.12
C TYR A 108 12.86 -4.63 2.92
N PRO A 109 13.32 -4.08 1.78
CA PRO A 109 13.89 -4.90 0.74
C PRO A 109 15.32 -5.27 1.14
N PHE A 110 15.55 -6.54 1.50
CA PHE A 110 16.85 -7.15 1.20
C PHE A 110 16.90 -7.23 -0.33
N LYS A 111 17.62 -6.29 -0.97
CA LYS A 111 17.94 -6.22 -2.42
C LYS A 111 16.79 -6.53 -3.40
N ARG A 112 16.41 -5.55 -4.24
CA ARG A 112 15.81 -5.92 -5.55
C ARG A 112 16.81 -6.83 -6.27
N ALA A 113 16.32 -7.90 -6.89
CA ALA A 113 17.10 -8.79 -7.73
C ALA A 113 17.84 -8.05 -8.88
N ASP A 114 17.40 -6.83 -9.20
CA ASP A 114 17.89 -6.04 -10.33
C ASP A 114 19.07 -5.09 -10.00
N ASN A 115 19.72 -5.20 -8.82
CA ASN A 115 20.88 -4.39 -8.41
C ASN A 115 20.74 -2.86 -8.48
N THR A 116 19.58 -2.31 -8.83
CA THR A 116 19.31 -0.88 -8.71
C THR A 116 19.11 -0.54 -7.24
N PHE A 117 20.06 0.20 -6.67
CA PHE A 117 19.91 0.78 -5.33
C PHE A 117 18.58 1.54 -5.26
N VAL A 118 17.80 1.24 -4.21
CA VAL A 118 16.64 2.06 -3.85
C VAL A 118 17.16 3.49 -3.66
N GLU A 119 16.56 4.48 -4.33
CA GLU A 119 16.89 5.90 -4.13
C GLU A 119 16.99 6.17 -2.61
N SER A 120 18.03 6.89 -2.16
CA SER A 120 18.34 7.13 -0.74
C SER A 120 17.12 7.59 0.07
N ASP A 121 16.23 8.33 -0.56
CA ASP A 121 15.00 8.86 0.00
C ASP A 121 13.96 7.76 0.29
N GLU A 122 13.83 6.79 -0.60
CA GLU A 122 12.90 5.66 -0.41
C GLU A 122 13.41 4.72 0.69
N PHE A 123 14.72 4.51 0.80
CA PHE A 123 15.29 3.75 1.91
C PHE A 123 15.03 4.42 3.27
N THR A 124 15.32 5.72 3.37
CA THR A 124 15.12 6.51 4.59
C THR A 124 13.65 6.51 5.01
N TRP A 125 12.74 6.66 4.04
CA TRP A 125 11.30 6.63 4.29
C TRP A 125 10.83 5.27 4.83
N ARG A 126 11.26 4.15 4.23
CA ARG A 126 10.89 2.80 4.69
C ARG A 126 11.41 2.49 6.09
N LYS A 127 12.62 2.97 6.43
CA LYS A 127 13.17 2.89 7.78
C LYS A 127 12.29 3.63 8.79
N ARG A 128 11.93 4.87 8.51
CA ARG A 128 11.03 5.67 9.38
C ARG A 128 9.67 5.01 9.54
N GLN A 129 9.09 4.48 8.46
CA GLN A 129 7.83 3.76 8.51
C GLN A 129 7.91 2.51 9.40
N SER A 130 8.95 1.68 9.22
CA SER A 130 9.13 0.46 10.00
C SER A 130 9.33 0.76 11.49
N LEU A 131 10.09 1.83 11.81
CA LEU A 131 10.25 2.29 13.19
C LEU A 131 8.92 2.77 13.79
N ALA A 132 8.10 3.51 13.03
CA ALA A 132 6.78 3.93 13.50
C ALA A 132 5.82 2.75 13.73
N LEU A 133 5.87 1.73 12.87
CA LEU A 133 5.07 0.49 13.04
C LEU A 133 5.59 -0.36 14.21
N ALA A 134 6.90 -0.36 14.46
CA ALA A 134 7.49 -1.03 15.62
C ALA A 134 7.13 -0.31 16.93
N SER A 135 7.14 1.03 16.95
CA SER A 135 6.70 1.80 18.12
C SER A 135 5.22 1.61 18.41
N PHE A 136 4.39 1.41 17.38
CA PHE A 136 2.99 1.01 17.55
C PHE A 136 2.86 -0.35 18.26
N ASN A 137 3.64 -1.36 17.85
CA ASN A 137 3.65 -2.67 18.52
C ASN A 137 4.13 -2.58 19.99
N LEU A 138 5.04 -1.66 20.30
CA LEU A 138 5.56 -1.47 21.66
C LEU A 138 4.45 -1.13 22.66
N ILE A 139 3.42 -0.39 22.24
CA ILE A 139 2.27 -0.05 23.09
C ILE A 139 1.57 -1.32 23.58
N PHE A 140 1.37 -2.29 22.69
CA PHE A 140 0.73 -3.57 23.03
C PHE A 140 1.63 -4.44 23.89
N VAL A 141 2.94 -4.44 23.64
CA VAL A 141 3.90 -5.14 24.51
C VAL A 141 3.81 -4.60 25.92
N VAL A 142 3.88 -3.27 26.11
CA VAL A 142 3.78 -2.64 27.43
C VAL A 142 2.44 -2.96 28.09
N ALA A 143 1.33 -2.89 27.35
CA ALA A 143 0.02 -3.24 27.89
C ALA A 143 -0.05 -4.70 28.36
N LEU A 144 0.52 -5.63 27.57
CA LEU A 144 0.56 -7.05 27.92
C LEU A 144 1.51 -7.35 29.09
N THR A 145 2.65 -6.67 29.20
CA THR A 145 3.65 -6.99 30.22
C THR A 145 3.45 -6.26 31.54
N CYS A 146 2.88 -5.05 31.51
CA CYS A 146 2.83 -4.16 32.66
C CYS A 146 1.41 -3.83 33.13
N ALA A 147 0.38 -4.04 32.30
CA ALA A 147 -0.99 -3.60 32.57
C ALA A 147 -2.05 -4.60 32.07
N PHE A 148 -1.81 -5.90 32.24
CA PHE A 148 -2.67 -6.98 31.78
C PHE A 148 -3.97 -7.11 32.59
N THR A 149 -4.88 -6.17 32.39
CA THR A 149 -6.18 -6.12 33.07
C THR A 149 -7.31 -6.36 32.09
N LYS A 150 -8.35 -7.07 32.53
CA LYS A 150 -9.57 -7.33 31.73
C LYS A 150 -10.14 -6.08 31.02
N PRO A 151 -10.37 -4.94 31.71
CA PRO A 151 -10.92 -3.75 31.06
C PRO A 151 -9.96 -3.15 30.02
N LEU A 152 -8.65 -3.10 30.29
CA LEU A 152 -7.70 -2.54 29.33
C LEU A 152 -7.58 -3.40 28.07
N ILE A 153 -7.47 -4.72 28.24
CA ILE A 153 -7.34 -5.67 27.12
C ILE A 153 -8.59 -5.64 26.23
N CYS A 154 -9.78 -5.55 26.83
CA CYS A 154 -11.04 -5.37 26.09
C CYS A 154 -11.05 -4.05 25.32
N LEU A 155 -10.73 -2.93 25.97
CA LEU A 155 -10.70 -1.61 25.34
C LEU A 155 -9.71 -1.54 24.19
N LEU A 156 -8.50 -2.08 24.36
CA LEU A 156 -7.49 -2.14 23.30
C LEU A 156 -7.93 -3.06 22.15
N GLY A 157 -8.58 -4.18 22.46
CA GLY A 157 -9.15 -5.09 21.46
C GLY A 157 -10.21 -4.40 20.58
N ILE A 158 -11.18 -3.73 21.20
CA ILE A 158 -12.22 -2.96 20.49
C ILE A 158 -11.60 -1.81 19.69
N SER A 159 -10.64 -1.09 20.27
CA SER A 159 -9.91 -0.02 19.60
C SER A 159 -9.15 -0.54 18.37
N CYS A 160 -8.61 -1.75 18.43
CA CYS A 160 -7.97 -2.40 17.28
C CYS A 160 -8.98 -2.76 16.19
N VAL A 161 -10.16 -3.25 16.54
CA VAL A 161 -11.24 -3.48 15.57
C VAL A 161 -11.64 -2.18 14.89
N ALA A 162 -11.83 -1.10 15.66
CA ALA A 162 -12.11 0.22 15.10
C ALA A 162 -10.98 0.72 14.19
N GLY A 163 -9.71 0.56 14.61
CA GLY A 163 -8.54 0.89 13.80
C GLY A 163 -8.47 0.10 12.50
N PHE A 164 -8.76 -1.21 12.53
CA PHE A 164 -8.86 -2.04 11.33
C PHE A 164 -9.93 -1.51 10.37
N LEU A 165 -11.14 -1.22 10.87
CA LEU A 165 -12.22 -0.68 10.05
C LEU A 165 -11.86 0.68 9.45
N LEU A 166 -11.29 1.59 10.25
CA LEU A 166 -10.86 2.91 9.79
C LEU A 166 -9.77 2.84 8.72
N THR A 167 -8.77 1.98 8.91
CA THR A 167 -7.68 1.82 7.93
C THR A 167 -8.16 1.15 6.63
N TYR A 168 -9.03 0.15 6.74
CA TYR A 168 -9.68 -0.48 5.59
C TYR A 168 -10.54 0.53 4.81
N MET A 169 -11.41 1.27 5.51
CA MET A 169 -12.28 2.28 4.90
C MET A 169 -11.47 3.44 4.32
N SER A 170 -10.41 3.89 4.98
CA SER A 170 -9.53 4.94 4.44
C SER A 170 -8.86 4.49 3.15
N ASN A 171 -8.33 3.26 3.09
CA ASN A 171 -7.72 2.75 1.87
C ASN A 171 -8.72 2.65 0.71
N ARG A 172 -9.99 2.35 1.02
CA ARG A 172 -11.07 2.25 0.03
C ARG A 172 -11.59 3.62 -0.41
N LEU A 173 -11.90 4.51 0.55
CA LEU A 173 -12.45 5.84 0.29
C LEU A 173 -11.46 6.73 -0.46
N PHE A 174 -10.18 6.69 -0.10
CA PHE A 174 -9.15 7.44 -0.83
C PHE A 174 -8.62 6.70 -2.06
N GLY A 175 -9.09 5.47 -2.31
CA GLY A 175 -8.73 4.69 -3.49
C GLY A 175 -7.23 4.49 -3.68
N PHE A 176 -6.41 4.43 -2.62
CA PHE A 176 -4.95 4.42 -2.74
C PHE A 176 -4.45 3.26 -3.60
N THR A 177 -5.08 2.09 -3.45
CA THR A 177 -4.80 0.92 -4.28
C THR A 177 -5.15 1.16 -5.76
N ALA A 178 -6.38 1.63 -6.03
CA ALA A 178 -6.85 1.87 -7.39
C ALA A 178 -6.01 2.94 -8.10
N SER A 179 -5.74 4.05 -7.40
CA SER A 179 -4.87 5.14 -7.85
C SER A 179 -3.44 4.65 -8.15
N SER A 180 -2.85 3.82 -7.28
CA SER A 180 -1.53 3.23 -7.51
C SER A 180 -1.49 2.39 -8.80
N ILE A 181 -2.44 1.45 -8.96
CA ILE A 181 -2.51 0.56 -10.13
C ILE A 181 -2.76 1.36 -11.41
N ARG A 182 -3.69 2.32 -11.35
CA ARG A 182 -4.05 3.17 -12.50
C ARG A 182 -2.85 3.98 -12.98
N ASN A 183 -2.11 4.63 -12.08
CA ASN A 183 -0.93 5.41 -12.43
C ASN A 183 0.23 4.52 -12.93
N GLN A 184 0.43 3.33 -12.34
CA GLN A 184 1.40 2.36 -12.84
C GLN A 184 1.08 1.93 -14.28
N THR A 185 -0.20 1.63 -14.53
CA THR A 185 -0.69 1.22 -15.85
C THR A 185 -0.46 2.32 -16.88
N MET A 186 -0.74 3.58 -16.52
CA MET A 186 -0.47 4.72 -17.39
C MET A 186 1.02 4.91 -17.69
N VAL A 187 1.91 4.76 -16.70
CA VAL A 187 3.37 4.79 -16.94
C VAL A 187 3.79 3.71 -17.94
N HIS A 188 3.22 2.51 -17.86
CA HIS A 188 3.50 1.45 -18.84
C HIS A 188 2.98 1.80 -20.25
N HIS A 189 1.77 2.35 -20.36
CA HIS A 189 1.23 2.79 -21.64
C HIS A 189 2.03 3.92 -22.27
N LEU A 190 2.47 4.91 -21.48
CA LEU A 190 3.30 6.01 -21.94
C LEU A 190 4.68 5.53 -22.40
N ARG A 191 5.32 4.63 -21.67
CA ARG A 191 6.60 4.01 -22.11
C ARG A 191 6.43 3.22 -23.41
N ARG A 192 5.30 2.54 -23.55
CA ARG A 192 4.98 1.82 -24.79
C ARG A 192 4.75 2.79 -25.95
N LEU A 193 3.99 3.87 -25.75
CA LEU A 193 3.73 4.89 -26.76
C LEU A 193 5.05 5.55 -27.22
N LYS A 194 5.94 5.87 -26.27
CA LYS A 194 7.28 6.38 -26.56
C LYS A 194 8.04 5.41 -27.48
N ARG A 195 8.06 4.12 -27.13
CA ARG A 195 8.74 3.09 -27.95
C ARG A 195 8.11 2.95 -29.33
N GLU A 196 6.79 2.98 -29.43
CA GLU A 196 6.07 2.92 -30.71
C GLU A 196 6.43 4.12 -31.60
N TYR A 197 6.52 5.33 -31.02
CA TYR A 197 6.98 6.53 -31.72
C TYR A 197 8.43 6.42 -32.19
N GLU A 198 9.35 6.01 -31.32
CA GLU A 198 10.77 5.83 -31.65
C GLU A 198 10.96 4.81 -32.80
N ILE A 199 10.17 3.74 -32.80
CA ILE A 199 10.17 2.74 -33.89
C ILE A 199 9.59 3.32 -35.17
N ALA A 200 8.45 4.00 -35.11
CA ALA A 200 7.77 4.53 -36.29
C ALA A 200 8.58 5.63 -36.99
N ARG A 201 9.30 6.46 -36.21
CA ARG A 201 10.16 7.52 -36.73
C ARG A 201 11.46 7.01 -37.37
N HIS A 202 11.91 5.81 -37.00
CA HIS A 202 13.19 5.27 -37.48
C HIS A 202 13.20 5.17 -39.02
N ASP A 203 14.19 5.77 -39.66
CA ASP A 203 14.33 5.88 -41.13
C ASP A 203 13.14 6.54 -41.87
N ALA A 204 12.27 7.26 -41.17
CA ALA A 204 11.16 7.99 -41.78
C ALA A 204 11.61 9.33 -42.39
N GLY A 205 11.07 9.68 -43.55
CA GLY A 205 11.27 11.01 -44.16
C GLY A 205 10.55 12.11 -43.39
N ALA A 206 10.97 13.38 -43.54
CA ALA A 206 10.47 14.51 -42.74
C ALA A 206 8.93 14.63 -42.70
N PHE A 207 8.26 14.48 -43.86
CA PHE A 207 6.79 14.51 -43.93
C PHE A 207 6.11 13.38 -43.12
N GLU A 208 6.70 12.20 -43.14
CA GLU A 208 6.20 11.04 -42.41
C GLU A 208 6.40 11.21 -40.90
N VAL A 209 7.52 11.83 -40.49
CA VAL A 209 7.78 12.18 -39.09
C VAL A 209 6.71 13.14 -38.55
N ASP A 210 6.36 14.21 -39.29
CA ASP A 210 5.32 15.15 -38.86
C ASP A 210 3.95 14.46 -38.68
N ARG A 211 3.62 13.53 -39.59
CA ARG A 211 2.39 12.72 -39.48
C ARG A 211 2.41 11.83 -38.25
N ILE A 212 3.51 11.12 -38.02
CA ILE A 212 3.69 10.23 -36.86
C ILE A 212 3.64 11.03 -35.55
N GLN A 213 4.22 12.23 -35.51
CA GLN A 213 4.14 13.13 -34.36
C GLN A 213 2.70 13.52 -34.04
N ALA A 214 1.95 14.00 -35.04
CA ALA A 214 0.54 14.38 -34.86
C ALA A 214 -0.32 13.20 -34.38
N GLU A 215 -0.12 12.01 -34.95
CA GLU A 215 -0.83 10.81 -34.52
C GLU A 215 -0.47 10.40 -33.08
N THR A 216 0.81 10.51 -32.71
CA THR A 216 1.28 10.18 -31.37
C THR A 216 0.73 11.14 -30.32
N PHE A 217 0.69 12.45 -30.59
CA PHE A 217 0.07 13.42 -29.71
C PHE A 217 -1.43 13.17 -29.54
N LYS A 218 -2.14 12.87 -30.63
CA LYS A 218 -3.57 12.51 -30.56
C LYS A 218 -3.81 11.31 -29.65
N ARG A 219 -2.98 10.26 -29.77
CA ARG A 219 -3.03 9.08 -28.90
C ARG A 219 -2.70 9.43 -27.45
N LEU A 220 -1.67 10.25 -27.21
CA LEU A 220 -1.26 10.70 -25.88
C LEU A 220 -2.41 11.41 -25.16
N PHE A 221 -3.01 12.43 -25.78
CA PHE A 221 -4.09 13.20 -25.14
C PHE A 221 -5.35 12.37 -24.94
N SER A 222 -5.69 11.48 -25.88
CA SER A 222 -6.79 10.54 -25.69
C SER A 222 -6.55 9.59 -24.49
N MET A 223 -5.31 9.13 -24.26
CA MET A 223 -5.00 8.34 -23.07
C MET A 223 -5.20 9.13 -21.78
N VAL A 224 -4.84 10.43 -21.78
CA VAL A 224 -5.02 11.31 -20.61
C VAL A 224 -6.51 11.54 -20.32
N GLU A 225 -7.32 11.83 -21.34
CA GLU A 225 -8.78 12.01 -21.19
C GLU A 225 -9.44 10.74 -20.63
N ASN A 226 -9.16 9.59 -21.24
CA ASN A 226 -9.68 8.29 -20.77
C ASN A 226 -9.30 8.00 -19.30
N MET A 227 -8.13 8.47 -18.87
CA MET A 227 -7.65 8.33 -17.51
C MET A 227 -8.38 9.24 -16.52
N ILE A 228 -8.75 10.45 -16.93
CA ILE A 228 -9.58 11.37 -16.15
C ILE A 228 -10.98 10.75 -15.97
N ASP A 229 -11.60 10.28 -17.05
CA ASP A 229 -12.93 9.63 -17.00
C ASP A 229 -12.94 8.38 -16.13
N ARG A 230 -11.86 7.59 -16.19
CA ARG A 230 -11.70 6.43 -15.32
C ARG A 230 -11.60 6.84 -13.85
N ARG A 231 -10.84 7.90 -13.55
CA ARG A 231 -10.70 8.41 -12.18
C ARG A 231 -12.04 8.88 -11.64
N ASP A 232 -12.80 9.62 -12.41
CA ASP A 232 -14.04 10.22 -11.93
C ASP A 232 -15.10 9.12 -11.70
N ARG A 233 -15.15 8.09 -12.55
CA ARG A 233 -15.95 6.88 -12.31
C ARG A 233 -15.54 6.09 -11.07
N GLU A 234 -14.23 5.96 -10.82
CA GLU A 234 -13.71 5.28 -9.62
C GLU A 234 -14.09 6.06 -8.34
N ILE A 235 -13.90 7.38 -8.32
CA ILE A 235 -14.27 8.25 -7.19
C ILE A 235 -15.77 8.13 -6.89
N LEU A 236 -16.62 8.31 -7.91
CA LEU A 236 -18.07 8.19 -7.75
C LEU A 236 -18.45 6.80 -7.24
N GLY A 237 -17.90 5.75 -7.85
CA GLY A 237 -18.16 4.36 -7.47
C GLY A 237 -17.74 4.03 -6.02
N ASP A 238 -16.61 4.56 -5.56
CA ASP A 238 -16.13 4.36 -4.20
C ASP A 238 -16.99 5.12 -3.17
N HIS A 239 -17.44 6.34 -3.49
CA HIS A 239 -18.39 7.07 -2.64
C HIS A 239 -19.71 6.31 -2.43
N TYR A 240 -20.31 5.77 -3.50
CA TYR A 240 -21.55 4.98 -3.37
C TYR A 240 -21.34 3.69 -2.57
N LYS A 241 -20.22 2.99 -2.79
CA LYS A 241 -19.92 1.74 -2.09
C LYS A 241 -19.64 1.95 -0.60
N VAL A 242 -18.91 3.01 -0.24
CA VAL A 242 -18.61 3.33 1.17
C VAL A 242 -19.87 3.78 1.90
N HIS A 243 -20.71 4.61 1.26
CA HIS A 243 -21.99 5.02 1.83
C HIS A 243 -22.89 3.82 2.12
N ASN A 244 -23.07 2.91 1.16
CA ASN A 244 -23.87 1.70 1.38
C ASN A 244 -23.29 0.81 2.49
N SER A 245 -21.96 0.62 2.52
CA SER A 245 -21.31 -0.19 3.56
C SER A 245 -21.43 0.42 4.96
N ALA A 246 -21.33 1.75 5.09
CA ALA A 246 -21.49 2.44 6.37
C ALA A 246 -22.96 2.37 6.86
N PHE A 247 -23.93 2.58 5.97
CA PHE A 247 -25.34 2.44 6.31
C PHE A 247 -25.73 1.00 6.66
N ASP A 248 -25.17 0.01 5.98
CA ASP A 248 -25.41 -1.40 6.29
C ASP A 248 -24.77 -1.83 7.60
N LEU A 249 -23.60 -1.27 7.95
CA LEU A 249 -22.96 -1.51 9.25
C LEU A 249 -23.74 -0.85 10.40
N VAL A 250 -24.26 0.38 10.20
CA VAL A 250 -25.15 1.04 11.17
C VAL A 250 -26.48 0.29 11.32
N LYS A 251 -27.05 -0.21 10.21
CA LYS A 251 -28.24 -1.07 10.24
C LYS A 251 -27.97 -2.41 10.90
N GLY A 252 -26.79 -2.99 10.69
CA GLY A 252 -26.34 -4.24 11.32
C GLY A 252 -26.10 -4.10 12.81
N LEU A 253 -25.60 -2.95 13.28
CA LEU A 253 -25.46 -2.63 14.71
C LEU A 253 -26.79 -2.32 15.40
N LYS A 254 -27.78 -1.82 14.64
CA LYS A 254 -29.13 -1.54 15.15
C LYS A 254 -30.00 -2.80 15.28
N LYS A 255 -29.71 -3.84 14.47
CA LYS A 255 -30.37 -5.15 14.53
C LYS A 255 -29.75 -6.02 15.60
#